data_AF-A0A920LHI6-F1
#
_entry.id   AF-A0A920LHI6-F1
#
_cell.length_a   1.000
_cell.length_b   1.000
_cell.length_c   1.000
_cell.angle_alpha   90.00
_cell.angle_beta   90.00
_cell.angle_gamma   90.00
#
_symmetry.space_group_name_H-M   'P 1'
#
loop_
_entity.id
_entity.type
_entity.pdbx_description
1 polymer ?
#
loop_
_entity_poly.entity_id
_entity_poly.type
_entity_poly.pdbx_seq_one_letter_code
_entity_poly.pdbx_strand_id
1 'polypeptide(L)'
;MKKIHKFILVFTIFFSLNFYAHAKDNSYKLETLYDGLDMPWDIDFLPNGDFLISELTGKLKIYNPSLKTLTIVSNLPSVLVKSQGGLSDVELHPDFETNNLIYFSYSIKTKEGNTLRVSRAKLLDNALSEVEVIFTANAFRKTSAHYGARLLFLNDNSLLISSGDGFNHREKAQYLDNHFGKIVRINDDGTIPGNNPFSRRR
;
A
#
# COMPACT_ATOMS: atom_id res chain seq x y z
N MET A 1 15.13 -71.11 50.14
CA MET A 1 13.84 -70.68 49.53
C MET A 1 14.06 -69.38 48.75
N LYS A 2 13.28 -69.17 47.69
CA LYS A 2 13.63 -68.50 46.43
C LYS A 2 13.91 -66.98 46.50
N LYS A 3 14.76 -66.55 45.57
CA LYS A 3 15.41 -65.23 45.38
C LYS A 3 14.43 -64.08 45.10
N ILE A 4 14.66 -62.97 45.79
CA ILE A 4 14.06 -61.63 45.57
C ILE A 4 14.44 -61.12 44.17
N HIS A 5 13.44 -60.88 43.32
CA HIS A 5 13.62 -60.19 42.04
C HIS A 5 13.14 -58.74 42.15
N LYS A 6 14.06 -57.85 41.74
CA LYS A 6 13.87 -56.45 41.35
C LYS A 6 12.48 -56.14 40.77
N PHE A 7 11.89 -55.03 41.16
CA PHE A 7 11.40 -54.07 40.16
C PHE A 7 11.54 -52.63 40.70
N ILE A 8 12.31 -51.86 39.95
CA ILE A 8 12.64 -50.46 40.16
C ILE A 8 11.37 -49.65 39.89
N LEU A 9 10.83 -48.99 40.92
CA LEU A 9 9.79 -47.98 40.73
C LEU A 9 10.50 -46.68 40.33
N VAL A 10 10.58 -46.45 39.02
CA VAL A 10 11.14 -45.23 38.43
C VAL A 10 10.27 -44.04 38.83
N PHE A 11 10.81 -43.18 39.69
CA PHE A 11 10.21 -41.92 40.09
C PHE A 11 10.42 -40.90 38.97
N THR A 12 9.65 -40.99 37.88
CA THR A 12 9.69 -40.00 36.81
C THR A 12 8.89 -38.77 37.23
N ILE A 13 9.52 -37.87 37.99
CA ILE A 13 9.06 -36.49 38.11
C ILE A 13 9.19 -35.88 36.72
N PHE A 14 8.06 -35.67 36.05
CA PHE A 14 7.95 -34.84 34.86
C PHE A 14 8.37 -33.42 35.25
N PHE A 15 9.66 -33.10 35.11
CA PHE A 15 10.15 -31.74 35.18
C PHE A 15 9.84 -31.08 33.82
N SER A 16 8.59 -30.64 33.65
CA SER A 16 8.25 -29.74 32.55
C SER A 16 8.93 -28.41 32.81
N LEU A 17 10.13 -28.23 32.26
CA LEU A 17 10.70 -26.91 32.06
C LEU A 17 9.75 -26.14 31.13
N ASN A 18 8.88 -25.35 31.74
CA ASN A 18 8.21 -24.27 31.05
C ASN A 18 9.31 -23.26 30.68
N PHE A 19 9.89 -23.42 29.49
CA PHE A 19 10.59 -22.32 28.85
C PHE A 19 9.55 -21.24 28.56
N TYR A 20 9.34 -20.34 29.52
CA TYR A 20 8.77 -19.05 29.21
C TYR A 20 9.74 -18.39 28.25
N ALA A 21 9.40 -18.37 26.97
CA ALA A 21 10.00 -17.43 26.06
C ALA A 21 9.66 -16.04 26.60
N HIS A 22 10.58 -15.44 27.37
CA HIS A 22 10.53 -14.03 27.62
C HIS A 22 10.73 -13.38 26.26
N ALA A 23 9.62 -13.00 25.61
CA ALA A 23 9.68 -11.99 24.58
C ALA A 23 10.40 -10.81 25.23
N LYS A 24 11.58 -10.49 24.71
CA LYS A 24 12.33 -9.31 25.13
C LYS A 24 11.40 -8.14 24.80
N ASP A 25 10.81 -7.56 25.83
CA ASP A 25 9.95 -6.38 25.69
C ASP A 25 10.87 -5.24 25.27
N ASN A 26 11.10 -5.12 23.97
CA ASN A 26 11.81 -3.99 23.41
C ASN A 26 10.91 -2.78 23.69
N SER A 27 11.27 -1.98 24.68
CA SER A 27 10.54 -0.76 25.00
C SER A 27 10.69 0.22 23.82
N TYR A 28 9.64 0.33 23.01
CA TYR A 28 9.58 1.34 21.97
C TYR A 28 9.24 2.69 22.60
N LYS A 29 9.99 3.74 22.23
CA LYS A 29 9.62 5.12 22.54
C LYS A 29 8.77 5.65 21.39
N LEU A 30 7.52 6.01 21.68
CA LEU A 30 6.67 6.72 20.74
C LEU A 30 6.93 8.23 20.84
N GLU A 31 7.11 8.88 19.71
CA GLU A 31 7.27 10.33 19.62
C GLU A 31 6.32 10.87 18.54
N THR A 32 5.47 11.82 18.92
CA THR A 32 4.58 12.50 17.99
C THR A 32 5.37 13.55 17.23
N LEU A 33 5.58 13.32 15.93
CA LEU A 33 6.21 14.29 15.04
C LEU A 33 5.22 15.37 14.60
N TYR A 34 3.98 14.98 14.29
CA TYR A 34 2.90 15.86 13.85
C TYR A 34 1.53 15.21 14.09
N ASP A 35 0.52 15.98 14.51
CA ASP A 35 -0.83 15.48 14.86
C ASP A 35 -1.98 16.18 14.10
N GLY A 36 -1.67 17.12 13.20
CA GLY A 36 -2.65 17.88 12.41
C GLY A 36 -3.03 17.26 11.06
N LEU A 37 -2.81 15.95 10.87
CA LEU A 37 -3.17 15.26 9.62
C LEU A 37 -4.67 14.93 9.59
N ASP A 38 -5.24 14.99 8.39
CA ASP A 38 -6.65 14.75 8.14
C ASP A 38 -6.84 13.46 7.35
N MET A 39 -7.04 12.36 8.08
CA MET A 39 -7.11 10.99 7.52
C MET A 39 -5.87 10.62 6.68
N PRO A 40 -4.64 10.65 7.26
CA PRO A 40 -3.45 10.22 6.55
C PRO A 40 -3.62 8.77 6.09
N TRP A 41 -3.23 8.49 4.84
CA TRP A 41 -3.38 7.18 4.23
C TRP A 41 -2.03 6.48 4.10
N ASP A 42 -1.04 7.17 3.54
CA ASP A 42 0.29 6.64 3.32
C ASP A 42 1.39 7.72 3.47
N ILE A 43 2.62 7.25 3.64
CA ILE A 43 3.83 8.05 3.81
C ILE A 43 5.00 7.39 3.06
N ASP A 44 5.72 8.21 2.29
CA ASP A 44 7.01 7.83 1.71
C ASP A 44 8.09 8.87 2.06
N PHE A 45 9.36 8.51 1.93
CA PHE A 45 10.50 9.29 2.40
C PHE A 45 11.25 9.91 1.23
N LEU A 46 11.27 11.23 1.17
CA LEU A 46 12.09 11.95 0.21
C LEU A 46 13.59 11.81 0.57
N PRO A 47 14.50 11.81 -0.43
CA PRO A 47 15.95 11.64 -0.18
C PRO A 47 16.57 12.68 0.78
N ASN A 48 15.95 13.86 0.89
CA ASN A 48 16.37 14.92 1.81
C ASN A 48 15.91 14.70 3.27
N GLY A 49 15.17 13.61 3.56
CA GLY A 49 14.63 13.29 4.88
C GLY A 49 13.25 13.87 5.17
N ASP A 50 12.65 14.58 4.21
CA ASP A 50 11.25 15.01 4.30
C ASP A 50 10.29 13.83 4.05
N PHE A 51 9.06 13.95 4.54
CA PHE A 51 8.04 12.92 4.38
C PHE A 51 6.99 13.39 3.37
N LEU A 52 6.71 12.58 2.37
CA LEU A 52 5.62 12.76 1.43
C LEU A 52 4.40 11.99 1.94
N ILE A 53 3.34 12.70 2.32
CA ILE A 53 2.19 12.14 3.03
C ILE A 53 0.94 12.36 2.20
N SER A 54 0.22 11.28 1.90
CA SER A 54 -1.10 11.34 1.30
C SER A 54 -2.20 11.34 2.38
N GLU A 55 -3.26 12.10 2.13
CA GLU A 55 -4.46 12.11 2.96
C GLU A 55 -5.66 11.66 2.14
N LEU A 56 -6.48 10.77 2.71
CA LEU A 56 -7.70 10.27 2.05
C LEU A 56 -8.64 11.41 1.63
N THR A 57 -8.56 12.55 2.31
CA THR A 57 -9.29 13.78 1.98
C THR A 57 -8.83 14.48 0.69
N GLY A 58 -7.86 13.91 -0.03
CA GLY A 58 -7.46 14.37 -1.37
C GLY A 58 -6.30 15.37 -1.36
N LYS A 59 -5.49 15.39 -0.29
CA LYS A 59 -4.32 16.27 -0.15
C LYS A 59 -3.05 15.44 -0.13
N LEU A 60 -2.03 15.91 -0.85
CA LEU A 60 -0.66 15.43 -0.75
C LEU A 60 0.15 16.52 -0.04
N LYS A 61 0.98 16.13 0.91
CA LYS A 61 1.73 17.07 1.75
C LYS A 61 3.17 16.65 1.89
N ILE A 62 4.05 17.62 2.05
CA ILE A 62 5.45 17.42 2.41
C ILE A 62 5.65 17.91 3.85
N TYR A 63 6.08 17.02 4.73
CA TYR A 63 6.42 17.34 6.12
C TYR A 63 7.93 17.31 6.31
N ASN A 64 8.49 18.41 6.81
CA ASN A 64 9.89 18.48 7.20
C ASN A 64 10.00 18.27 8.72
N PRO A 65 10.55 17.13 9.19
CA PRO A 65 10.63 16.82 10.63
C PRO A 65 11.59 17.74 11.40
N SER A 66 12.60 18.31 10.72
CA SER A 66 13.59 19.18 11.35
C SER A 66 13.04 20.59 11.62
N LEU A 67 12.30 21.14 10.66
CA LEU A 67 11.68 22.46 10.73
C LEU A 67 10.26 22.41 11.34
N LYS A 68 9.67 21.21 11.45
CA LYS A 68 8.29 20.97 11.88
C LYS A 68 7.27 21.73 11.03
N THR A 69 7.54 21.83 9.74
CA THR A 69 6.69 22.52 8.76
C THR A 69 5.99 21.52 7.86
N LEU A 70 4.75 21.82 7.49
CA LEU A 70 3.93 21.02 6.58
C LEU A 70 3.49 21.91 5.40
N THR A 71 3.77 21.47 4.18
CA THR A 71 3.40 22.17 2.95
C THR A 71 2.47 21.30 2.11
N ILE A 72 1.43 21.90 1.52
CA ILE A 72 0.52 21.19 0.61
C ILE A 72 1.14 21.18 -0.78
N VAL A 73 1.22 20.00 -1.39
CA VAL A 73 1.63 19.83 -2.78
C VAL A 73 0.48 20.26 -3.70
N SER A 74 0.80 21.16 -4.63
CA SER A 74 -0.16 21.69 -5.61
C SER A 74 -0.26 20.84 -6.88
N ASN A 75 -1.28 21.11 -7.71
CA ASN A 75 -1.54 20.46 -9.00
C ASN A 75 -1.90 18.96 -8.95
N LEU A 76 -2.40 18.47 -7.81
CA LEU A 76 -3.08 17.17 -7.77
C LEU A 76 -4.32 17.16 -8.67
N PRO A 77 -4.60 16.04 -9.36
CA PRO A 77 -5.86 15.88 -10.08
C PRO A 77 -7.05 15.82 -9.11
N SER A 78 -8.26 16.01 -9.64
CA SER A 78 -9.48 15.85 -8.85
C SER A 78 -9.63 14.40 -8.37
N VAL A 79 -9.93 14.26 -7.08
CA VAL A 79 -10.11 12.97 -6.40
C VAL A 79 -11.54 12.85 -5.88
N LEU A 80 -12.14 11.67 -6.03
CA LEU A 80 -13.40 11.34 -5.38
C LEU A 80 -13.13 11.01 -3.91
N VAL A 81 -13.49 11.91 -2.99
CA VAL A 81 -13.47 11.64 -1.55
C VAL A 81 -14.84 11.14 -1.12
N LYS A 82 -14.95 9.84 -0.83
CA LYS A 82 -16.21 9.22 -0.37
C LYS A 82 -15.98 7.88 0.30
N SER A 83 -16.38 7.75 1.57
CA SER A 83 -16.23 6.53 2.36
C SER A 83 -14.76 6.05 2.35
N GLN A 84 -14.43 4.94 1.70
CA GLN A 84 -13.04 4.45 1.60
C GLN A 84 -12.28 5.00 0.38
N GLY A 85 -12.93 5.83 -0.44
CA GLY A 85 -12.32 6.46 -1.61
C GLY A 85 -11.73 7.82 -1.26
N GLY A 86 -10.55 8.08 -1.82
CA GLY A 86 -9.76 9.29 -1.59
C GLY A 86 -8.45 9.25 -2.36
N LEU A 87 -7.50 10.08 -1.95
CA LEU A 87 -6.09 9.91 -2.33
C LEU A 87 -5.53 8.83 -1.41
N SER A 88 -4.95 7.79 -2.00
CA SER A 88 -4.51 6.61 -1.27
C SER A 88 -3.00 6.56 -1.25
N ASP A 89 -2.37 5.61 -1.93
CA ASP A 89 -0.92 5.41 -1.80
C ASP A 89 -0.13 6.50 -2.52
N VAL A 90 1.09 6.75 -2.04
CA VAL A 90 2.09 7.53 -2.75
C VAL A 90 3.44 6.83 -2.67
N GLU A 91 4.07 6.60 -3.80
CA GLU A 91 5.34 5.87 -3.88
C GLU A 91 6.29 6.65 -4.78
N LEU A 92 7.51 6.87 -4.32
CA LEU A 92 8.61 7.39 -5.13
C LEU A 92 9.04 6.34 -6.15
N HIS A 93 9.41 6.79 -7.35
CA HIS A 93 10.13 5.93 -8.27
C HIS A 93 11.46 5.46 -7.63
N PRO A 94 11.94 4.23 -7.87
CA PRO A 94 13.23 3.77 -7.35
C PRO A 94 14.41 4.70 -7.69
N ASP A 95 14.34 5.33 -8.87
CA ASP A 95 15.32 6.33 -9.34
C ASP A 95 14.89 7.80 -9.10
N PHE A 96 14.08 8.09 -8.06
CA PHE A 96 13.51 9.42 -7.80
C PHE A 96 14.54 10.56 -7.80
N GLU A 97 15.74 10.34 -7.23
CA GLU A 97 16.81 11.34 -7.21
C GLU A 97 17.21 11.86 -8.60
N THR A 98 16.97 11.07 -9.64
CA THR A 98 17.32 11.41 -11.02
C THR A 98 16.13 11.90 -11.85
N ASN A 99 14.92 11.40 -11.57
CA ASN A 99 13.76 11.62 -12.43
C ASN A 99 12.62 12.41 -11.76
N ASN A 100 12.67 12.56 -10.43
CA ASN A 100 11.67 13.20 -9.58
C ASN A 100 10.24 12.63 -9.72
N LEU A 101 10.09 11.38 -10.18
CA LEU A 101 8.79 10.77 -10.43
C LEU A 101 8.19 10.18 -9.15
N ILE A 102 6.97 10.59 -8.84
CA ILE A 102 6.12 9.93 -7.86
C ILE A 102 4.93 9.26 -8.55
N TYR A 103 4.40 8.25 -7.89
CA TYR A 103 3.24 7.47 -8.29
C TYR A 103 2.20 7.58 -7.20
N PHE A 104 0.95 7.82 -7.56
CA PHE A 104 -0.10 7.92 -6.56
C PHE A 104 -1.40 7.32 -7.05
N SER A 105 -2.08 6.65 -6.13
CA SER A 105 -3.35 5.97 -6.39
C SER A 105 -4.49 6.76 -5.77
N TYR A 106 -5.63 6.79 -6.45
CA TYR A 106 -6.77 7.59 -6.00
C TYR A 106 -8.07 7.09 -6.62
N SER A 107 -9.18 7.33 -5.94
CA SER A 107 -10.50 7.03 -6.51
C SER A 107 -11.02 8.16 -7.37
N ILE A 108 -11.71 7.80 -8.45
CA ILE A 108 -12.36 8.74 -9.38
C ILE A 108 -13.84 8.43 -9.50
N LYS A 109 -14.61 9.40 -10.00
CA LYS A 109 -15.99 9.22 -10.46
C LYS A 109 -16.06 9.42 -11.98
N THR A 110 -16.71 8.49 -12.67
CA THR A 110 -17.03 8.55 -14.10
C THR A 110 -18.53 8.36 -14.31
N LYS A 111 -18.98 8.37 -15.58
CA LYS A 111 -20.35 8.03 -15.98
C LYS A 111 -20.72 6.58 -15.65
N GLU A 112 -19.76 5.66 -15.70
CA GLU A 112 -19.97 4.21 -15.47
C GLU A 112 -20.00 3.84 -13.98
N GLY A 113 -19.41 4.68 -13.12
CA GLY A 113 -19.26 4.36 -11.70
C GLY A 113 -18.10 5.11 -11.08
N ASN A 114 -17.68 4.71 -9.89
CA ASN A 114 -16.39 5.06 -9.35
C ASN A 114 -15.42 3.87 -9.51
N THR A 115 -14.12 4.15 -9.57
CA THR A 115 -13.06 3.14 -9.68
C THR A 115 -11.74 3.68 -9.14
N LEU A 116 -10.74 2.79 -9.05
CA LEU A 116 -9.35 3.12 -8.74
C LEU A 116 -8.63 3.65 -9.98
N ARG A 117 -7.80 4.67 -9.82
CA ARG A 117 -6.88 5.20 -10.83
C ARG A 117 -5.48 5.33 -10.21
N VAL A 118 -4.45 5.18 -11.04
CA VAL A 118 -3.06 5.47 -10.70
C VAL A 118 -2.52 6.43 -11.74
N SER A 119 -1.81 7.44 -11.26
CA SER A 119 -1.09 8.40 -12.08
C SER A 119 0.36 8.50 -11.61
N ARG A 120 1.23 8.93 -12.51
CA ARG A 120 2.58 9.39 -12.18
C ARG A 120 2.70 10.88 -12.45
N ALA A 121 3.64 11.53 -11.77
CA ALA A 121 3.95 12.94 -11.98
C ALA A 121 5.38 13.23 -11.52
N LYS A 122 5.96 14.32 -12.02
CA LYS A 122 7.18 14.88 -11.43
C LYS A 122 6.84 15.75 -10.24
N LEU A 123 7.47 15.50 -9.10
CA LEU A 123 7.41 16.34 -7.91
C LEU A 123 8.62 17.30 -7.92
N LEU A 124 8.37 18.58 -8.19
CA LEU A 124 9.39 19.63 -8.14
C LEU A 124 8.95 20.66 -7.10
N ASP A 125 9.83 20.91 -6.13
CA ASP A 125 9.51 21.69 -4.93
C ASP A 125 8.24 21.18 -4.24
N ASN A 126 7.14 21.94 -4.32
CA ASN A 126 5.85 21.64 -3.72
C ASN A 126 4.72 21.57 -4.77
N ALA A 127 5.05 21.15 -6.00
CA ALA A 127 4.09 21.08 -7.09
C ALA A 127 4.28 19.84 -7.96
N LEU A 128 3.16 19.27 -8.41
CA LEU A 128 3.17 18.25 -9.44
C LEU A 128 3.21 18.88 -10.83
N SER A 129 4.00 18.27 -11.71
CA SER A 129 4.05 18.56 -13.14
C SER A 129 4.03 17.25 -13.94
N GLU A 130 3.71 17.32 -15.23
CA GLU A 130 3.67 16.14 -16.12
C GLU A 130 2.79 15.00 -15.57
N VAL A 131 1.62 15.35 -15.02
CA VAL A 131 0.68 14.37 -14.45
C VAL A 131 0.10 13.49 -15.58
N GLU A 132 0.40 12.20 -15.52
CA GLU A 132 -0.01 11.20 -16.51
C GLU A 132 -0.77 10.05 -15.85
N VAL A 133 -1.93 9.71 -16.41
CA VAL A 133 -2.70 8.53 -15.96
C VAL A 133 -2.11 7.27 -16.60
N ILE A 134 -1.56 6.39 -15.78
CA ILE A 134 -0.92 5.14 -16.23
C ILE A 134 -1.81 3.91 -16.04
N PHE A 135 -2.83 3.99 -15.17
CA PHE A 135 -3.78 2.89 -14.97
C PHE A 135 -5.14 3.40 -14.51
N THR A 136 -6.21 2.86 -15.12
CA THR A 136 -7.58 2.99 -14.60
C THR A 136 -8.16 1.59 -14.47
N ALA A 137 -8.59 1.21 -13.27
CA ALA A 137 -9.11 -0.12 -13.04
C ALA A 137 -10.45 -0.32 -13.77
N ASN A 138 -10.57 -1.40 -14.55
CA ASN A 138 -11.84 -1.90 -15.06
C ASN A 138 -12.61 -2.60 -13.91
N ALA A 139 -13.03 -1.79 -12.93
CA ALA A 139 -13.69 -2.20 -11.70
C ALA A 139 -14.73 -1.14 -11.27
N PHE A 140 -15.48 -0.63 -12.26
CA PHE A 140 -16.47 0.41 -12.05
C PHE A 140 -17.65 -0.07 -11.20
N ARG A 141 -18.00 0.72 -10.18
CA ARG A 141 -19.06 0.38 -9.21
C ARG A 141 -19.81 1.60 -8.70
N LYS A 142 -20.97 1.36 -8.07
CA LYS A 142 -21.76 2.41 -7.41
C LYS A 142 -21.32 2.68 -5.97
N THR A 143 -20.97 1.63 -5.24
CA THR A 143 -20.48 1.70 -3.86
C THR A 143 -19.08 2.31 -3.81
N SER A 144 -18.73 3.01 -2.72
CA SER A 144 -17.40 3.61 -2.53
C SER A 144 -16.60 2.85 -1.46
N ALA A 145 -16.56 1.53 -1.60
CA ALA A 145 -15.85 0.61 -0.70
C ALA A 145 -14.87 -0.25 -1.48
N HIS A 146 -13.87 -0.79 -0.80
CA HIS A 146 -12.91 -1.80 -1.24
C HIS A 146 -12.16 -1.37 -2.52
N TYR A 147 -11.41 -0.27 -2.44
CA TYR A 147 -10.56 0.18 -3.55
C TYR A 147 -9.23 -0.58 -3.62
N GLY A 148 -8.71 -1.10 -2.50
CA GLY A 148 -7.33 -1.57 -2.43
C GLY A 148 -6.41 -0.35 -2.40
N ALA A 149 -5.75 -0.09 -3.53
CA ALA A 149 -4.98 1.11 -3.88
C ALA A 149 -3.49 1.11 -3.51
N ARG A 150 -2.97 0.10 -2.80
CA ARG A 150 -1.54 -0.03 -2.57
C ARG A 150 -0.75 -0.21 -3.87
N LEU A 151 0.39 0.46 -3.95
CA LEU A 151 1.43 0.47 -4.94
C LEU A 151 2.68 -0.21 -4.36
N LEU A 152 3.49 -0.82 -5.22
CA LEU A 152 4.81 -1.34 -4.82
C LEU A 152 5.66 -1.54 -6.06
N PHE A 153 6.83 -0.89 -6.12
CA PHE A 153 7.82 -1.21 -7.14
C PHE A 153 8.50 -2.55 -6.85
N LEU A 154 8.67 -3.34 -7.91
CA LEU A 154 9.48 -4.55 -7.89
C LEU A 154 10.92 -4.21 -8.32
N ASN A 155 11.84 -5.14 -8.03
CA ASN A 155 13.26 -5.00 -8.39
C ASN A 155 13.53 -4.84 -9.90
N ASP A 156 12.55 -5.14 -10.76
CA ASP A 156 12.63 -4.94 -12.21
C ASP A 156 11.93 -3.65 -12.68
N ASN A 157 11.68 -2.71 -11.75
CA ASN A 157 11.00 -1.43 -11.94
C ASN A 157 9.56 -1.52 -12.45
N SER A 158 8.97 -2.71 -12.50
CA SER A 158 7.52 -2.83 -12.70
C SER A 158 6.76 -2.50 -11.41
N LEU A 159 5.55 -1.96 -11.57
CA LEU A 159 4.71 -1.50 -10.49
C LEU A 159 3.57 -2.50 -10.25
N LEU A 160 3.45 -2.96 -9.01
CA LEU A 160 2.27 -3.67 -8.53
C LEU A 160 1.20 -2.70 -8.05
N ILE A 161 -0.06 -3.02 -8.33
CA ILE A 161 -1.23 -2.27 -7.90
C ILE A 161 -2.23 -3.25 -7.31
N SER A 162 -2.60 -3.04 -6.04
CA SER A 162 -3.72 -3.77 -5.43
C SER A 162 -5.05 -3.12 -5.84
N SER A 163 -5.95 -3.90 -6.42
CA SER A 163 -7.30 -3.47 -6.75
C SER A 163 -8.31 -4.29 -5.97
N GLY A 164 -9.09 -3.60 -5.14
CA GLY A 164 -10.07 -4.24 -4.25
C GLY A 164 -11.26 -4.84 -5.00
N ASP A 165 -12.02 -5.67 -4.30
CA ASP A 165 -13.11 -6.47 -4.87
C ASP A 165 -14.46 -5.72 -4.97
N GLY A 166 -14.51 -4.45 -4.56
CA GLY A 166 -15.70 -3.61 -4.61
C GLY A 166 -16.84 -4.00 -3.64
N PHE A 167 -16.57 -4.86 -2.64
CA PHE A 167 -17.49 -5.36 -1.61
C PHE A 167 -18.68 -6.17 -2.15
N ASN A 168 -19.63 -5.49 -2.82
CA ASN A 168 -20.78 -6.11 -3.48
C ASN A 168 -20.39 -6.86 -4.77
N HIS A 169 -19.13 -6.73 -5.21
CA HIS A 169 -18.62 -7.32 -6.43
C HIS A 169 -17.58 -8.42 -6.18
N ARG A 170 -17.46 -8.92 -4.94
CA ARG A 170 -16.47 -9.92 -4.52
C ARG A 170 -16.39 -11.16 -5.42
N GLU A 171 -17.52 -11.64 -5.95
CA GLU A 171 -17.53 -12.79 -6.86
C GLU A 171 -16.80 -12.50 -8.18
N LYS A 172 -16.78 -11.23 -8.63
CA LYS A 172 -16.04 -10.81 -9.83
C LYS A 172 -14.52 -10.93 -9.65
N ALA A 173 -14.02 -11.08 -8.42
CA ALA A 173 -12.62 -11.34 -8.16
C ALA A 173 -12.11 -12.63 -8.83
N GLN A 174 -13.00 -13.59 -9.09
CA GLN A 174 -12.65 -14.84 -9.77
C GLN A 174 -12.56 -14.71 -11.30
N TYR A 175 -13.13 -13.65 -11.89
CA TYR A 175 -13.13 -13.46 -13.34
C TYR A 175 -11.88 -12.71 -13.80
N LEU A 176 -11.31 -13.14 -14.94
CA LEU A 176 -10.06 -12.60 -15.50
C LEU A 176 -10.28 -11.39 -16.44
N ASP A 177 -11.52 -11.04 -16.74
CA ASP A 177 -11.92 -9.99 -17.68
C ASP A 177 -12.11 -8.59 -17.04
N ASN A 178 -11.76 -8.46 -15.75
CA ASN A 178 -11.93 -7.25 -14.97
C ASN A 178 -10.83 -7.11 -13.90
N HIS A 179 -10.81 -5.96 -13.22
CA HIS A 179 -9.82 -5.64 -12.20
C HIS A 179 -10.35 -5.73 -10.76
N PHE A 180 -11.55 -6.28 -10.50
CA PHE A 180 -11.98 -6.51 -9.12
C PHE A 180 -11.09 -7.56 -8.45
N GLY A 181 -10.60 -7.28 -7.24
CA GLY A 181 -9.89 -8.24 -6.40
C GLY A 181 -8.62 -8.79 -7.03
N LYS A 182 -7.80 -7.92 -7.65
CA LYS A 182 -6.58 -8.30 -8.38
C LYS A 182 -5.34 -7.65 -7.79
N ILE A 183 -4.21 -8.33 -7.94
CA ILE A 183 -2.89 -7.69 -7.97
C ILE A 183 -2.54 -7.51 -9.44
N VAL A 184 -2.54 -6.26 -9.88
CA VAL A 184 -2.21 -5.85 -11.25
C VAL A 184 -0.73 -5.50 -11.30
N ARG A 185 -0.07 -5.81 -12.43
CA ARG A 185 1.32 -5.45 -12.68
C ARG A 185 1.44 -4.70 -14.00
N ILE A 186 2.01 -3.51 -13.95
CA ILE A 186 2.32 -2.66 -15.12
C ILE A 186 3.81 -2.29 -15.11
N ASN A 187 4.36 -1.84 -16.24
CA ASN A 187 5.61 -1.10 -16.24
C ASN A 187 5.39 0.29 -15.63
N ASP A 188 6.46 1.00 -15.29
CA ASP A 188 6.42 2.34 -14.71
C ASP A 188 5.72 3.37 -15.63
N ASP A 189 5.72 3.16 -16.94
CA ASP A 189 5.01 3.97 -17.93
C ASP A 189 3.55 3.56 -18.16
N GLY A 190 3.03 2.56 -17.45
CA GLY A 190 1.67 2.05 -17.63
C GLY A 190 1.53 0.98 -18.71
N THR A 191 2.57 0.68 -19.47
CA THR A 191 2.54 -0.42 -20.44
C THR A 191 2.49 -1.78 -19.74
N ILE A 192 2.08 -2.82 -20.47
CA ILE A 192 1.91 -4.17 -19.91
C ILE A 192 3.24 -4.94 -20.01
N PRO A 193 3.80 -5.45 -18.90
CA PRO A 193 4.96 -6.32 -18.94
C PRO A 193 4.72 -7.55 -19.83
N GLY A 194 5.66 -7.83 -20.74
CA GLY A 194 5.53 -8.91 -21.73
C GLY A 194 5.47 -10.32 -21.14
N ASN A 195 5.82 -10.47 -19.86
CA ASN A 195 5.77 -11.73 -19.10
C ASN A 195 4.59 -11.82 -18.14
N ASN A 196 3.59 -10.93 -18.22
CA ASN A 196 2.37 -11.06 -17.43
C ASN A 196 1.61 -12.37 -17.78
N PRO A 197 1.07 -13.09 -16.78
CA PRO A 197 0.62 -14.48 -16.92
C PRO A 197 -0.60 -14.68 -17.84
N PHE A 198 -1.36 -13.62 -18.11
CA PHE A 198 -2.59 -13.68 -18.91
C PHE A 198 -2.51 -12.85 -20.20
N SER A 199 -1.35 -12.32 -20.56
CA SER A 199 -1.12 -11.46 -21.74
C SER A 199 -1.45 -12.11 -23.09
N ARG A 200 -1.62 -13.44 -23.14
CA ARG A 200 -1.85 -14.22 -24.37
C ARG A 200 -3.21 -14.92 -24.43
N ARG A 201 -4.10 -14.67 -23.47
CA ARG A 201 -5.46 -15.24 -23.48
C ARG A 201 -6.39 -14.21 -24.11
N ARG A 202 -6.97 -14.56 -25.26
CA ARG A 202 -8.06 -13.82 -25.88
C ARG A 202 -9.37 -14.14 -25.16
#